data_AF-A0A8T4T6J4-F1
#
_entry.id   AF-A0A8T4T6J4-F1
#
_cell.length_a   1.000
_cell.length_b   1.000
_cell.length_c   1.000
_cell.angle_alpha   90.00
_cell.angle_beta   90.00
_cell.angle_gamma   90.00
#
_symmetry.space_group_name_H-M   'P 1'
#
loop_
_entity.id
_entity.type
_entity.pdbx_description
1 polymer ?
#
loop_
_entity_poly.entity_id
_entity_poly.type
_entity_poly.pdbx_seq_one_letter_code
_entity_poly.pdbx_strand_id
1 'polypeptide(L)'
;MISKSSDKIWFLLLITLIILPIQGNAATNYKLFTGESKETCPGTTNLIIDRIENIGNQPLSLTISPSGSASGFVTVIPNGMILDPGKSKSIYSYITPRTTTKTGIYSLLVNLASQGDADSIEHRIIVKNCNDFEIVALKDSIEICPSDSNQVRFQLENLGQFDDTYSLSIEGEAKDWIT
;
A
#
# COMPACT_ATOMS: atom_id res chain seq x y z
N MET A 1 9.99 73.73 -12.67
CA MET A 1 9.27 73.12 -11.52
C MET A 1 7.83 73.60 -11.61
N ILE A 2 6.74 72.82 -11.65
CA ILE A 2 6.47 71.39 -11.54
C ILE A 2 5.18 71.15 -12.37
N SER A 3 5.16 70.05 -13.11
CA SER A 3 4.04 69.50 -13.90
C SER A 3 2.87 69.08 -13.01
N LYS A 4 1.63 69.26 -13.49
CA LYS A 4 0.46 68.53 -12.98
C LYS A 4 -0.53 68.23 -14.11
N SER A 5 -0.32 67.10 -14.77
CA SER A 5 -1.36 66.37 -15.51
C SER A 5 -1.77 65.17 -14.67
N SER A 6 -3.07 64.95 -14.49
CA SER A 6 -3.61 63.77 -13.82
C SER A 6 -4.94 63.42 -14.47
N ASP A 7 -4.84 62.65 -15.55
CA ASP A 7 -5.96 62.08 -16.28
C ASP A 7 -6.73 61.06 -15.43
N LYS A 8 -8.06 61.20 -15.46
CA LYS A 8 -9.01 60.23 -14.91
C LYS A 8 -9.31 59.21 -16.00
N ILE A 9 -8.86 57.98 -15.84
CA ILE A 9 -9.23 56.86 -16.73
C ILE A 9 -9.98 55.80 -15.93
N TRP A 10 -11.17 55.53 -16.47
CA TRP A 10 -12.30 54.71 -16.07
C TRP A 10 -11.93 53.22 -15.93
N PHE A 11 -12.18 52.62 -14.76
CA PHE A 11 -11.98 51.18 -14.53
C PHE A 11 -13.21 50.39 -15.05
N LEU A 12 -13.05 49.69 -16.17
CA LEU A 12 -14.02 48.74 -16.71
C LEU A 12 -13.96 47.43 -15.91
N LEU A 13 -15.03 47.11 -15.19
CA LEU A 13 -15.25 45.85 -14.47
C LEU A 13 -15.57 44.73 -15.46
N LEU A 14 -14.57 43.89 -15.75
CA LEU A 14 -14.69 42.71 -16.60
C LEU A 14 -15.18 41.53 -15.74
N ILE A 15 -16.50 41.33 -15.69
CA ILE A 15 -17.13 40.20 -14.99
C ILE A 15 -16.87 38.94 -15.83
N THR A 16 -15.86 38.16 -15.43
CA THR A 16 -15.61 36.84 -16.00
C THR A 16 -16.56 35.83 -15.36
N LEU A 17 -17.54 35.37 -16.14
CA LEU A 17 -18.45 34.30 -15.77
C LEU A 17 -17.68 32.98 -15.80
N ILE A 18 -17.11 32.58 -14.66
CA ILE A 18 -16.47 31.28 -14.49
C ILE A 18 -17.58 30.22 -14.45
N ILE A 19 -17.76 29.53 -15.57
CA ILE A 19 -18.60 28.33 -15.64
C ILE A 19 -17.80 27.20 -14.97
N LEU A 20 -18.00 27.02 -13.67
CA LEU A 20 -17.52 25.82 -12.99
C LEU A 20 -18.23 24.61 -13.58
N PRO A 21 -17.52 23.54 -13.98
CA PRO A 21 -18.19 22.30 -14.33
C PRO A 21 -18.92 21.82 -13.08
N ILE A 22 -20.25 21.74 -13.18
CA ILE A 22 -21.08 21.10 -12.15
C ILE A 22 -20.71 19.62 -12.21
N GLN A 23 -19.81 19.21 -11.33
CA GLN A 23 -19.57 17.79 -11.06
C GLN A 23 -20.85 17.26 -10.43
N GLY A 24 -21.73 16.72 -11.26
CA GLY A 24 -22.91 15.98 -10.81
C GLY A 24 -22.43 14.74 -10.09
N ASN A 25 -22.27 14.83 -8.78
CA ASN A 25 -22.13 13.64 -7.95
C ASN A 25 -23.45 12.89 -8.07
N ALA A 26 -23.44 11.74 -8.76
CA ALA A 26 -24.54 10.81 -8.67
C ALA A 26 -24.74 10.51 -7.18
N ALA A 27 -25.93 10.83 -6.67
CA ALA A 27 -26.23 10.62 -5.27
C ALA A 27 -26.31 9.11 -5.02
N THR A 28 -25.25 8.53 -4.46
CA THR A 28 -25.27 7.13 -4.01
C THR A 28 -26.25 6.99 -2.85
N ASN A 29 -26.92 5.83 -2.77
CA ASN A 29 -27.84 5.51 -1.67
C ASN A 29 -27.10 4.92 -0.45
N TYR A 30 -25.78 5.04 -0.37
CA TYR A 30 -24.97 4.60 0.75
C TYR A 30 -23.83 5.57 1.06
N LYS A 31 -23.35 5.52 2.30
CA LYS A 31 -22.11 6.17 2.77
C LYS A 31 -21.04 5.13 3.02
N LEU A 32 -19.81 5.46 2.63
CA LEU A 32 -18.62 4.66 2.86
C LEU A 32 -17.76 5.29 3.95
N PHE A 33 -17.25 4.44 4.84
CA PHE A 33 -16.26 4.77 5.86
C PHE A 33 -15.06 3.86 5.61
N THR A 34 -14.04 4.43 5.00
CA THR A 34 -12.84 3.71 4.55
C THR A 34 -11.87 3.52 5.71
N GLY A 35 -11.41 2.28 5.90
CA GLY A 35 -10.33 1.96 6.82
C GLY A 35 -8.98 2.50 6.34
N GLU A 36 -7.99 2.53 7.22
CA GLU A 36 -6.68 3.05 6.86
C GLU A 36 -5.88 2.08 5.99
N SER A 37 -5.14 2.65 5.05
CA SER A 37 -4.07 1.96 4.32
C SER A 37 -3.06 1.31 5.28
N LYS A 38 -2.45 0.20 4.86
CA LYS A 38 -1.67 -0.65 5.77
C LYS A 38 -0.26 -0.94 5.30
N GLU A 39 0.66 -0.95 6.27
CA GLU A 39 2.00 -1.51 6.10
C GLU A 39 2.02 -2.92 6.67
N THR A 40 2.70 -3.84 6.00
CA THR A 40 2.73 -5.26 6.36
C THR A 40 4.07 -5.90 5.99
N CYS A 41 4.34 -7.06 6.58
CA CYS A 41 5.50 -7.89 6.30
C CYS A 41 5.09 -9.19 5.59
N PRO A 42 5.91 -9.71 4.67
CA PRO A 42 5.75 -11.07 4.15
C PRO A 42 5.55 -12.10 5.27
N GLY A 43 4.50 -12.92 5.17
CA GLY A 43 4.17 -13.96 6.16
C GLY A 43 3.32 -13.49 7.35
N THR A 44 2.97 -12.21 7.44
CA THR A 44 2.10 -11.67 8.50
C THR A 44 0.69 -11.41 7.99
N THR A 45 -0.30 -11.42 8.90
CA THR A 45 -1.69 -11.08 8.58
C THR A 45 -2.09 -9.75 9.22
N ASN A 46 -2.57 -8.83 8.41
CA ASN A 46 -3.17 -7.57 8.86
C ASN A 46 -4.65 -7.48 8.44
N LEU A 47 -5.38 -6.57 9.08
CA LEU A 47 -6.80 -6.36 8.84
C LEU A 47 -7.08 -4.89 8.51
N ILE A 48 -7.84 -4.65 7.45
CA ILE A 48 -8.53 -3.39 7.18
C ILE A 48 -10.03 -3.62 7.40
N ILE A 49 -10.67 -2.65 8.06
CA ILE A 49 -12.11 -2.67 8.31
C ILE A 49 -12.73 -1.45 7.63
N ASP A 50 -13.51 -1.70 6.59
CA ASP A 50 -14.37 -0.69 5.98
C ASP A 50 -15.78 -0.80 6.57
N ARG A 51 -16.56 0.28 6.58
CA ARG A 51 -17.97 0.26 6.96
C ARG A 51 -18.81 0.91 5.88
N ILE A 52 -19.93 0.28 5.56
CA ILE A 52 -20.95 0.81 4.68
C ILE A 52 -22.25 1.05 5.45
N GLU A 53 -22.92 2.14 5.13
CA GLU A 53 -24.20 2.54 5.70
C GLU A 53 -25.20 2.84 4.59
N ASN A 54 -26.36 2.17 4.61
CA ASN A 54 -27.44 2.46 3.66
C ASN A 54 -28.19 3.73 4.09
N ILE A 55 -28.05 4.81 3.31
CA ILE A 55 -28.75 6.08 3.53
C ILE A 55 -29.97 6.24 2.61
N GLY A 56 -30.28 5.24 1.79
CA GLY A 56 -31.46 5.17 0.96
C GLY A 56 -32.69 4.68 1.72
N ASN A 57 -33.84 4.73 1.04
CA ASN A 57 -35.14 4.34 1.59
C ASN A 57 -35.54 2.88 1.27
N GLN A 58 -34.67 2.13 0.59
CA GLN A 58 -34.90 0.73 0.19
C GLN A 58 -33.74 -0.14 0.66
N PRO A 59 -33.94 -1.46 0.87
CA PRO A 59 -32.84 -2.38 1.15
C PRO A 59 -31.76 -2.35 0.06
N LEU A 60 -30.50 -2.25 0.47
CA LEU A 60 -29.34 -2.23 -0.40
C LEU A 60 -28.72 -3.63 -0.45
N SER A 61 -28.61 -4.21 -1.65
CA SER A 61 -27.99 -5.51 -1.88
C SER A 61 -26.66 -5.32 -2.62
N LEU A 62 -25.57 -5.78 -2.02
CA LEU A 62 -24.21 -5.60 -2.52
C LEU A 62 -23.56 -6.95 -2.80
N THR A 63 -22.80 -7.00 -3.89
CA THR A 63 -21.76 -7.99 -4.14
C THR A 63 -20.41 -7.33 -3.96
N ILE A 64 -19.50 -8.01 -3.25
CA ILE A 64 -18.19 -7.48 -2.85
C ILE A 64 -17.09 -8.37 -3.41
N SER A 65 -16.11 -7.78 -4.09
CA SER A 65 -14.97 -8.54 -4.62
C SER A 65 -13.65 -7.74 -4.55
N PRO A 66 -12.52 -8.38 -4.20
CA PRO A 66 -11.22 -7.75 -4.30
C PRO A 66 -10.69 -7.74 -5.74
N SER A 67 -9.96 -6.68 -6.09
CA SER A 67 -9.14 -6.60 -7.30
C SER A 67 -7.90 -5.72 -7.05
N GLY A 68 -7.12 -5.43 -8.09
CA GLY A 68 -5.84 -4.74 -7.97
C GLY A 68 -4.66 -5.68 -7.70
N SER A 69 -3.45 -5.12 -7.56
CA SER A 69 -2.22 -5.92 -7.43
C SER A 69 -2.10 -6.66 -6.10
N ALA A 70 -2.80 -6.21 -5.06
CA ALA A 70 -2.84 -6.87 -3.76
C ALA A 70 -3.81 -8.07 -3.71
N SER A 71 -4.75 -8.17 -4.66
CA SER A 71 -5.84 -9.18 -4.62
C SER A 71 -5.34 -10.62 -4.51
N GLY A 72 -4.14 -10.93 -5.01
CA GLY A 72 -3.53 -12.26 -4.91
C GLY A 72 -3.17 -12.70 -3.48
N PHE A 73 -3.17 -11.79 -2.51
CA PHE A 73 -2.89 -12.08 -1.10
C PHE A 73 -3.88 -11.42 -0.14
N VAL A 74 -5.05 -10.99 -0.65
CA VAL A 74 -6.11 -10.40 0.16
C VAL A 74 -7.38 -11.25 0.07
N THR A 75 -8.00 -11.49 1.22
CA THR A 75 -9.34 -12.09 1.32
C THR A 75 -10.31 -11.06 1.88
N VAL A 76 -11.41 -10.80 1.18
CA VAL A 76 -12.45 -9.86 1.60
C VAL A 76 -13.69 -10.62 2.02
N ILE A 77 -14.21 -10.32 3.22
CA ILE A 77 -15.47 -10.89 3.72
C ILE A 77 -16.38 -9.83 4.35
N PRO A 78 -17.71 -9.94 4.20
CA PRO A 78 -18.39 -10.92 3.34
C PRO A 78 -18.22 -10.58 1.84
N ASN A 79 -18.47 -11.54 0.96
CA ASN A 79 -18.49 -11.35 -0.50
C ASN A 79 -19.83 -10.80 -1.02
N GLY A 80 -20.79 -10.58 -0.12
CA GLY A 80 -22.07 -9.96 -0.41
C GLY A 80 -22.88 -9.75 0.85
N MET A 81 -23.82 -8.81 0.79
CA MET A 81 -24.63 -8.43 1.95
C MET A 81 -25.89 -7.69 1.56
N ILE A 82 -26.90 -7.75 2.42
CA ILE A 82 -28.10 -6.91 2.37
C ILE A 82 -28.11 -6.00 3.60
N LEU A 83 -28.43 -4.72 3.39
CA LEU A 83 -28.52 -3.66 4.38
C LEU A 83 -29.88 -2.98 4.31
N ASP A 84 -30.68 -3.07 5.36
CA ASP A 84 -31.92 -2.29 5.46
C ASP A 84 -31.62 -0.78 5.56
N PRO A 85 -32.59 0.10 5.22
CA PRO A 85 -32.45 1.54 5.41
C PRO A 85 -31.94 1.94 6.80
N GLY A 86 -30.93 2.80 6.84
CA GLY A 86 -30.30 3.28 8.08
C GLY A 86 -29.43 2.24 8.79
N LYS A 87 -29.22 1.04 8.23
CA LYS A 87 -28.32 0.04 8.80
C LYS A 87 -26.92 0.16 8.22
N SER A 88 -25.96 -0.31 9.03
CA SER A 88 -24.56 -0.38 8.65
C SER A 88 -23.99 -1.75 8.91
N LYS A 89 -22.97 -2.11 8.14
CA LYS A 89 -22.19 -3.34 8.33
C LYS A 89 -20.75 -3.11 7.89
N SER A 90 -19.87 -3.94 8.41
CA SER A 90 -18.44 -3.89 8.11
C SER A 90 -18.05 -4.87 7.01
N ILE A 91 -17.01 -4.48 6.27
CA ILE A 91 -16.30 -5.31 5.29
C ILE A 91 -14.89 -5.48 5.85
N TYR A 92 -14.42 -6.72 5.91
CA TYR A 92 -13.14 -7.10 6.47
C TYR A 92 -12.21 -7.57 5.36
N SER A 93 -11.07 -6.90 5.23
CA SER A 93 -10.04 -7.25 4.27
C SER A 93 -8.82 -7.80 5.01
N TYR A 94 -8.63 -9.11 4.94
CA TYR A 94 -7.48 -9.82 5.53
C TYR A 94 -6.33 -9.83 4.53
N ILE A 95 -5.22 -9.21 4.89
CA ILE A 95 -4.04 -9.01 4.04
C ILE A 95 -2.96 -9.96 4.54
N THR A 96 -2.60 -10.97 3.76
CA THR A 96 -1.57 -11.97 4.15
C THR A 96 -0.60 -12.20 2.99
N PRO A 97 0.37 -11.30 2.77
CA PRO A 97 1.40 -11.49 1.75
C PRO A 97 2.18 -12.76 2.05
N ARG A 98 2.54 -13.53 1.02
CA ARG A 98 3.37 -14.74 1.20
C ARG A 98 4.79 -14.31 1.58
N THR A 99 5.56 -15.22 2.16
CA THR A 99 7.00 -15.01 2.45
C THR A 99 7.82 -14.68 1.20
N THR A 100 7.34 -15.07 0.02
CA THR A 100 7.95 -14.77 -1.29
C THR A 100 7.42 -13.50 -1.96
N THR A 101 6.47 -12.78 -1.33
CA THR A 101 5.94 -11.53 -1.88
C THR A 101 7.04 -10.47 -1.83
N LYS A 102 7.31 -9.85 -2.98
CA LYS A 102 8.30 -8.78 -3.09
C LYS A 102 7.88 -7.56 -2.29
N THR A 103 8.86 -6.81 -1.82
CA THR A 103 8.63 -5.51 -1.19
C THR A 103 8.11 -4.51 -2.21
N GLY A 104 7.24 -3.60 -1.79
CA GLY A 104 6.71 -2.57 -2.66
C GLY A 104 5.31 -2.11 -2.26
N ILE A 105 4.71 -1.31 -3.15
CA ILE A 105 3.37 -0.77 -2.99
C ILE A 105 2.41 -1.58 -3.86
N TYR A 106 1.33 -2.05 -3.24
CA TYR A 106 0.26 -2.81 -3.87
C TYR A 106 -1.07 -2.08 -3.72
N SER A 107 -1.89 -2.08 -4.76
CA SER A 107 -3.24 -1.53 -4.73
C SER A 107 -4.25 -2.64 -4.44
N LEU A 108 -5.13 -2.39 -3.47
CA LEU A 108 -6.32 -3.18 -3.24
C LEU A 108 -7.53 -2.34 -3.61
N LEU A 109 -8.34 -2.84 -4.54
CA LEU A 109 -9.65 -2.28 -4.84
C LEU A 109 -10.72 -3.23 -4.30
N VAL A 110 -11.53 -2.77 -3.34
CA VAL A 110 -12.71 -3.49 -2.87
C VAL A 110 -13.90 -3.01 -3.68
N ASN A 111 -14.26 -3.79 -4.70
CA ASN A 111 -15.36 -3.47 -5.59
C ASN A 111 -16.70 -3.75 -4.93
N LEU A 112 -17.63 -2.82 -5.06
CA LEU A 112 -19.01 -2.89 -4.58
C LEU A 112 -19.93 -2.82 -5.80
N ALA A 113 -20.77 -3.82 -6.01
CA ALA A 113 -21.73 -3.84 -7.11
C ALA A 113 -23.17 -3.97 -6.60
N SER A 114 -24.08 -3.13 -7.11
CA SER A 114 -25.50 -3.09 -6.73
C SER A 114 -26.39 -2.74 -7.93
N GLN A 115 -27.26 -3.65 -8.37
CA GLN A 115 -28.32 -3.39 -9.36
C GLN A 115 -27.93 -2.53 -10.59
N GLY A 116 -26.68 -2.68 -11.08
CA GLY A 116 -26.17 -1.94 -12.24
C GLY A 116 -25.19 -0.81 -11.90
N ASP A 117 -25.15 -0.38 -10.63
CA ASP A 117 -24.15 0.54 -10.12
C ASP A 117 -22.91 -0.22 -9.64
N ALA A 118 -21.74 0.37 -9.84
CA ALA A 118 -20.47 -0.13 -9.36
C ALA A 118 -19.65 1.01 -8.73
N ASP A 119 -19.01 0.70 -7.61
CA ASP A 119 -18.13 1.59 -6.88
C ASP A 119 -16.94 0.79 -6.33
N SER A 120 -15.90 1.47 -5.87
CA SER A 120 -14.70 0.81 -5.34
C SER A 120 -14.06 1.60 -4.22
N ILE A 121 -13.66 0.89 -3.16
CA ILE A 121 -12.80 1.44 -2.10
C ILE A 121 -11.36 1.12 -2.46
N GLU A 122 -10.51 2.14 -2.59
CA GLU A 122 -9.09 1.96 -2.84
C GLU A 122 -8.27 2.01 -1.56
N HIS A 123 -7.42 0.99 -1.39
CA HIS A 123 -6.47 0.88 -0.30
C HIS A 123 -5.06 0.72 -0.85
N ARG A 124 -4.11 1.44 -0.23
CA ARG A 124 -2.68 1.30 -0.51
C ARG A 124 -2.04 0.38 0.52
N ILE A 125 -1.44 -0.72 0.07
CA ILE A 125 -0.76 -1.69 0.93
C ILE A 125 0.74 -1.61 0.67
N ILE A 126 1.53 -1.38 1.71
CA ILE A 126 3.00 -1.32 1.63
C ILE A 126 3.57 -2.60 2.22
N VAL A 127 4.16 -3.44 1.38
CA VAL A 127 4.90 -4.63 1.81
C VAL A 127 6.35 -4.22 2.06
N LYS A 128 6.79 -4.23 3.32
CA LYS A 128 8.14 -3.83 3.74
C LYS A 128 9.13 -4.98 3.63
N ASN A 129 10.43 -4.65 3.55
CA ASN A 129 11.49 -5.61 3.84
C ASN A 129 11.56 -5.77 5.36
N CYS A 130 11.12 -6.92 5.89
CA CYS A 130 11.13 -7.16 7.33
C CYS A 130 12.13 -8.24 7.76
N ASN A 131 12.75 -8.94 6.80
CA ASN A 131 13.76 -9.98 7.00
C ASN A 131 15.04 -9.53 6.28
N ASP A 132 15.61 -8.42 6.73
CA ASP A 132 16.79 -7.79 6.11
C ASP A 132 18.06 -8.17 6.88
N PHE A 133 19.19 -8.28 6.20
CA PHE A 133 20.46 -8.61 6.84
C PHE A 133 21.63 -8.03 6.06
N GLU A 134 22.73 -7.81 6.78
CA GLU A 134 23.98 -7.36 6.19
C GLU A 134 25.11 -8.30 6.59
N ILE A 135 25.95 -8.68 5.62
CA ILE A 135 27.19 -9.40 5.87
C ILE A 135 28.37 -8.60 5.32
N VAL A 136 29.33 -8.29 6.18
CA VAL A 136 30.52 -7.50 5.84
C VAL A 136 31.77 -8.32 6.11
N ALA A 137 32.65 -8.42 5.12
CA ALA A 137 33.98 -8.95 5.33
C ALA A 137 34.83 -7.90 6.07
N LEU A 138 35.53 -8.31 7.13
CA LEU A 138 36.44 -7.39 7.83
C LEU A 138 37.70 -7.07 7.00
N LYS A 139 37.97 -7.87 5.96
CA LYS A 139 39.01 -7.67 4.95
C LYS A 139 38.52 -8.19 3.60
N ASP A 140 38.70 -7.39 2.55
CA ASP A 140 38.22 -7.71 1.19
C ASP A 140 39.10 -8.74 0.46
N SER A 141 40.36 -8.85 0.85
CA SER A 141 41.30 -9.83 0.30
C SER A 141 42.32 -10.26 1.36
N ILE A 142 42.81 -11.48 1.18
CA ILE A 142 43.95 -12.01 1.92
C ILE A 142 44.94 -12.61 0.92
N GLU A 143 46.22 -12.37 1.17
CA GLU A 143 47.30 -13.08 0.51
C GLU A 143 47.82 -14.15 1.46
N ILE A 144 48.02 -15.36 0.95
CA ILE A 144 48.43 -16.53 1.72
C ILE A 144 49.45 -17.33 0.93
N CYS A 145 50.54 -17.75 1.56
CA CYS A 145 51.54 -18.60 0.92
C CYS A 145 51.18 -20.08 1.08
N PRO A 146 51.76 -20.99 0.26
CA PRO A 146 51.56 -22.42 0.43
C PRO A 146 51.93 -22.88 1.85
N SER A 147 51.04 -23.64 2.49
CA SER A 147 51.15 -24.15 3.87
C SER A 147 50.88 -23.13 5.00
N ASP A 148 50.57 -21.87 4.67
CA ASP A 148 50.08 -20.93 5.68
C ASP A 148 48.59 -21.18 5.98
N SER A 149 48.19 -20.85 7.20
CA SER A 149 46.78 -20.79 7.59
C SER A 149 46.41 -19.36 7.95
N ASN A 150 45.28 -18.87 7.44
CA ASN A 150 44.74 -17.56 7.78
C ASN A 150 43.23 -17.66 8.02
N GLN A 151 42.67 -16.65 8.68
CA GLN A 151 41.24 -16.54 8.93
C GLN A 151 40.68 -15.32 8.21
N VAL A 152 39.58 -15.52 7.49
CA VAL A 152 38.72 -14.43 7.02
C VAL A 152 37.58 -14.29 8.02
N ARG A 153 37.34 -13.06 8.48
CA ARG A 153 36.26 -12.78 9.44
C ARG A 153 35.17 -12.00 8.74
N PHE A 154 33.94 -12.40 9.02
CA PHE A 154 32.73 -11.73 8.57
C PHE A 154 31.92 -11.28 9.78
N GLN A 155 31.25 -10.15 9.64
CA GLN A 155 30.24 -9.69 10.59
C GLN A 155 28.87 -9.82 9.90
N LEU A 156 27.97 -10.57 10.53
CA LEU A 156 26.57 -10.70 10.11
C LEU A 156 25.70 -9.91 11.08
N GLU A 157 24.88 -9.03 10.55
CA GLU A 157 23.92 -8.24 11.31
C GLU A 157 22.50 -8.49 10.78
N ASN A 158 21.59 -8.82 11.70
CA ASN A 158 20.16 -8.86 11.39
C ASN A 158 19.62 -7.43 11.43
N LEU A 159 19.22 -6.91 10.27
CA LEU A 159 18.60 -5.59 10.12
C LEU A 159 17.07 -5.67 10.06
N GLY A 160 16.53 -6.89 10.08
CA GLY A 160 15.11 -7.20 10.07
C GLY A 160 14.41 -6.94 11.41
N GLN A 161 13.09 -7.12 11.40
CA GLN A 161 12.23 -6.91 12.57
C GLN A 161 11.98 -8.19 13.38
N PHE A 162 12.43 -9.33 12.86
CA PHE A 162 12.19 -10.65 13.43
C PHE A 162 13.50 -11.37 13.66
N ASP A 163 13.51 -12.31 14.60
CA ASP A 163 14.63 -13.24 14.76
C ASP A 163 14.70 -14.17 13.55
N ASP A 164 15.84 -14.18 12.88
CA ASP A 164 16.07 -14.93 11.64
C ASP A 164 17.02 -16.11 11.86
N THR A 165 16.86 -17.14 11.01
CA THR A 165 17.80 -18.25 10.90
C THR A 165 18.58 -18.14 9.61
N TYR A 166 19.89 -17.99 9.71
CA TYR A 166 20.78 -17.84 8.55
C TYR A 166 21.46 -19.14 8.19
N SER A 167 21.43 -19.48 6.90
CA SER A 167 22.22 -20.58 6.33
C SER A 167 23.40 -19.99 5.57
N LEU A 168 24.61 -20.23 6.07
CA LEU A 168 25.85 -19.78 5.43
C LEU A 168 26.40 -20.90 4.54
N SER A 169 26.84 -20.54 3.34
CA SER A 169 27.51 -21.45 2.40
C SER A 169 28.74 -20.79 1.80
N ILE A 170 29.76 -21.61 1.53
CA ILE A 170 31.00 -21.19 0.88
C ILE A 170 30.96 -21.68 -0.57
N GLU A 171 31.29 -20.78 -1.49
CA GLU A 171 31.37 -21.01 -2.93
C GLU A 171 32.69 -20.45 -3.48
N GLY A 172 33.10 -20.90 -4.68
CA GLY A 172 34.32 -20.47 -5.36
C GLY A 172 35.46 -21.49 -5.33
N GLU A 173 36.52 -21.20 -6.08
CA GLU A 173 37.65 -22.13 -6.31
C GLU A 173 38.42 -22.48 -5.02
N ALA A 174 38.48 -21.55 -4.08
CA ALA A 174 39.17 -21.73 -2.80
C ALA A 174 38.32 -22.46 -1.74
N LYS A 175 37.07 -22.84 -2.05
CA LYS A 175 36.16 -23.49 -1.09
C LYS A 175 36.78 -24.70 -0.41
N ASP A 176 37.49 -25.53 -1.17
CA ASP A 176 38.08 -26.78 -0.67
C ASP A 176 39.25 -26.55 0.30
N TRP A 177 39.74 -25.31 0.42
CA TRP A 177 40.81 -24.92 1.34
C TRP A 177 40.28 -24.25 2.61
N ILE A 178 38.96 -24.05 2.72
CA ILE A 178 38.31 -23.41 3.86
C ILE A 178 37.62 -24.48 4.70
N THR A 179 37.89 -24.47 6.01
CA THR A 179 37.36 -25.42 7.00
C THR A 179 36.56 -24.73 8.08
#